data_AF-A0A966TDD6-F1
#
_entry.id   AF-A0A966TDD6-F1
#
_cell.length_a   1.000
_cell.length_b   1.000
_cell.length_c   1.000
_cell.angle_alpha   90.00
_cell.angle_beta   90.00
_cell.angle_gamma   90.00
#
_symmetry.space_group_name_H-M   'P 1'
#
loop_
_entity.id
_entity.type
_entity.pdbx_description
1 polymer ?
#
loop_
_entity_poly.entity_id
_entity_poly.type
_entity_poly.pdbx_seq_one_letter_code
_entity_poly.pdbx_strand_id
1 'polypeptide(L)'
;MSTVKVCACFTVLPASLAYCVCACGEGNVVTPSDLFDQYGSDAVRYWAACARPGVDTAFSEDQMKVGRKLATKLLNLSKFVLGAGSNETVGTASAGTGAASGAAGAQPKDLVDQAMLLRLAEVVDESTIALEQFDYARALERTESFFWWFCDDYVELVKTRAYGENQDSSSARVSLNRALSIVQRLFAPMLPFATEEVWSWWQSGSIHCATWPTTAETLEGFDAS
;
A
#
# COMPACT_ATOMS: atom_id res chain seq x y z
N MET A 1 17.13 -28.98 7.62
CA MET A 1 16.27 -27.94 7.00
C MET A 1 15.05 -28.66 6.47
N SER A 2 13.98 -28.72 7.27
CA SER A 2 12.73 -29.36 6.86
C SER A 2 11.88 -28.35 6.12
N THR A 3 11.61 -28.62 4.84
CA THR A 3 10.75 -27.81 3.99
C THR A 3 9.31 -28.00 4.43
N VAL A 4 8.68 -26.96 4.99
CA VAL A 4 7.25 -26.96 5.33
C VAL A 4 6.47 -26.81 4.03
N LYS A 5 5.78 -27.89 3.62
CA LYS A 5 4.86 -27.88 2.48
C LYS A 5 3.53 -27.28 2.91
N VAL A 6 3.20 -26.10 2.41
CA VAL A 6 1.82 -25.60 2.45
C VAL A 6 1.13 -26.12 1.19
N CYS A 7 0.29 -27.14 1.35
CA CYS A 7 -0.54 -27.64 0.27
C CYS A 7 -1.69 -26.64 0.07
N ALA A 8 -1.71 -25.92 -1.06
CA ALA A 8 -2.85 -25.09 -1.46
C ALA A 8 -4.04 -26.01 -1.80
N CYS A 9 -4.83 -26.37 -0.80
CA CYS A 9 -6.02 -27.20 -1.02
C CYS A 9 -7.19 -26.30 -1.44
N PHE A 10 -7.29 -26.03 -2.75
CA PHE A 10 -8.52 -25.52 -3.36
C PHE A 10 -9.50 -26.69 -3.56
N THR A 11 -10.34 -26.96 -2.56
CA THR A 11 -11.57 -27.74 -2.77
C THR A 11 -12.77 -26.92 -2.37
N VAL A 12 -13.58 -26.57 -3.36
CA VAL A 12 -14.93 -26.02 -3.24
C VAL A 12 -15.85 -27.15 -2.74
N LEU A 13 -16.45 -27.04 -1.56
CA LEU A 13 -17.67 -27.75 -1.10
C LEU A 13 -18.21 -27.08 0.21
N PRO A 14 -19.50 -27.23 0.55
CA PRO A 14 -20.29 -26.16 1.14
C PRO A 14 -20.29 -26.12 2.68
N ALA A 15 -20.42 -24.90 3.20
CA ALA A 15 -21.05 -24.54 4.47
C ALA A 15 -20.64 -25.32 5.73
N SER A 16 -19.35 -25.40 6.02
CA SER A 16 -18.83 -25.44 7.40
C SER A 16 -17.37 -25.00 7.37
N LEU A 17 -16.97 -24.17 8.35
CA LEU A 17 -15.72 -23.38 8.35
C LEU A 17 -14.50 -24.15 7.80
N ALA A 18 -14.05 -23.75 6.60
CA ALA A 18 -12.80 -24.21 6.03
C ALA A 18 -11.64 -23.41 6.68
N TYR A 19 -11.06 -23.96 7.74
CA TYR A 19 -9.76 -23.50 8.21
C TYR A 19 -8.68 -24.10 7.31
N CYS A 20 -7.81 -23.26 6.73
CA CYS A 20 -6.62 -23.73 6.04
C CYS A 20 -5.67 -24.34 7.07
N VAL A 21 -5.65 -25.68 7.16
CA VAL A 21 -4.68 -26.39 8.00
C VAL A 21 -3.37 -26.47 7.21
N CYS A 22 -2.38 -25.67 7.61
CA CYS A 22 -0.99 -25.94 7.24
C CYS A 22 -0.57 -27.24 7.95
N ALA A 23 -0.58 -28.35 7.22
CA ALA A 23 -0.04 -29.61 7.72
C ALA A 23 1.49 -29.54 7.73
N CYS A 24 2.05 -29.01 8.80
CA CYS A 24 3.47 -29.13 9.09
C CYS A 24 3.75 -30.61 9.37
N GLY A 25 4.68 -31.23 8.63
CA GLY A 25 5.07 -32.63 8.87
C GLY A 25 5.38 -32.87 10.35
N GLU A 26 4.85 -33.98 10.89
CA GLU A 26 4.91 -34.43 12.29
C GLU A 26 4.85 -33.32 13.36
N GLY A 27 3.63 -32.94 13.73
CA GLY A 27 3.33 -32.54 15.12
C GLY A 27 3.17 -31.07 15.44
N ASN A 28 3.35 -30.14 14.49
CA ASN A 28 3.13 -28.71 14.76
C ASN A 28 1.93 -28.16 13.97
N VAL A 29 0.74 -28.21 14.59
CA VAL A 29 -0.47 -27.59 14.05
C VAL A 29 -0.48 -26.13 14.50
N VAL A 30 -0.27 -25.20 13.57
CA VAL A 30 -0.44 -23.76 13.82
C VAL A 30 -1.89 -23.41 13.48
N THR A 31 -2.62 -22.88 14.47
CA THR A 31 -4.00 -22.44 14.25
C THR A 31 -3.99 -21.07 13.59
N PRO A 32 -4.80 -20.82 12.54
CA PRO A 32 -4.87 -19.50 11.90
C PRO A 32 -5.19 -18.35 12.87
N SER A 33 -5.98 -18.59 13.91
CA SER A 33 -6.33 -17.60 14.93
C SER A 33 -5.12 -17.00 15.63
N ASP A 34 -4.14 -17.83 16.01
CA ASP A 34 -2.94 -17.39 16.73
C ASP A 34 -2.10 -16.42 15.87
N LEU A 35 -2.09 -16.63 14.55
CA LEU A 35 -1.39 -15.78 13.59
C LEU A 35 -2.04 -14.40 13.49
N PHE A 36 -3.37 -14.34 13.48
CA PHE A 36 -4.11 -13.08 13.45
C PHE A 36 -3.88 -12.27 14.72
N ASP A 37 -3.88 -12.92 15.89
CA ASP A 37 -3.63 -12.26 17.16
C ASP A 37 -2.19 -11.74 17.28
N GLN A 38 -1.21 -12.51 16.78
CA GLN A 38 0.21 -12.15 16.89
C GLN A 38 0.67 -11.10 15.86
N TYR A 39 0.25 -11.26 14.60
CA TYR A 39 0.77 -10.46 13.48
C TYR A 39 -0.25 -9.47 12.92
N GLY A 40 -1.54 -9.74 13.06
CA GLY A 40 -2.64 -8.98 12.45
C GLY A 40 -3.02 -9.51 11.07
N SER A 41 -4.27 -9.27 10.67
CA SER A 41 -4.87 -9.78 9.43
C SER A 41 -4.13 -9.35 8.17
N ASP A 42 -3.69 -8.09 8.08
CA ASP A 42 -2.95 -7.59 6.91
C ASP A 42 -1.58 -8.25 6.76
N ALA A 43 -0.90 -8.56 7.87
CA ALA A 43 0.40 -9.23 7.84
C ALA A 43 0.28 -10.68 7.33
N VAL A 44 -0.76 -11.39 7.78
CA VAL A 44 -1.06 -12.75 7.30
C VAL A 44 -1.46 -12.72 5.82
N ARG A 45 -2.29 -11.74 5.42
CA ARG A 45 -2.73 -11.59 4.02
C ARG A 45 -1.58 -11.19 3.09
N TYR A 46 -0.67 -10.32 3.54
CA TYR A 46 0.57 -10.00 2.83
C TYR A 46 1.40 -11.26 2.57
N TRP A 47 1.65 -12.08 3.59
CA TRP A 47 2.38 -13.33 3.40
C TRP A 47 1.69 -14.26 2.39
N ALA A 48 0.37 -14.38 2.45
CA ALA A 48 -0.40 -15.16 1.48
C ALA A 48 -0.31 -14.56 0.07
N ALA A 49 -0.30 -13.23 -0.07
CA ALA A 49 -0.16 -12.53 -1.35
C ALA A 49 1.25 -12.64 -1.95
N CYS A 50 2.29 -12.91 -1.14
CA CYS A 50 3.62 -13.22 -1.63
C CYS A 50 3.70 -14.60 -2.33
N ALA A 51 2.68 -15.46 -2.15
CA ALA A 51 2.63 -16.77 -2.79
C ALA A 51 2.44 -16.63 -4.31
N ARG A 52 3.35 -17.19 -5.10
CA ARG A 52 3.20 -17.18 -6.56
C ARG A 52 2.22 -18.28 -7.00
N PRO A 53 1.27 -17.99 -7.91
CA PRO A 53 0.39 -19.01 -8.48
C PRO A 53 1.19 -20.20 -9.05
N GLY A 54 0.81 -21.42 -8.68
CA GLY A 54 1.45 -22.65 -9.16
C GLY A 54 2.77 -23.02 -8.45
N VAL A 55 3.16 -22.30 -7.40
CA VAL A 55 4.36 -22.59 -6.61
C VAL A 55 4.01 -22.83 -5.14
N ASP A 56 4.54 -23.91 -4.57
CA ASP A 56 4.43 -24.19 -3.14
C ASP A 56 5.11 -23.06 -2.35
N THR A 57 4.34 -22.38 -1.49
CA THR A 57 4.84 -21.29 -0.66
C THR A 57 5.05 -21.78 0.76
N ALA A 58 6.26 -21.57 1.30
CA ALA A 58 6.56 -21.97 2.66
C ALA A 58 5.88 -21.03 3.67
N PHE A 59 5.43 -21.61 4.78
CA PHE A 59 5.05 -20.84 5.96
C PHE A 59 6.24 -19.99 6.43
N SER A 60 6.02 -18.68 6.62
CA SER A 60 7.07 -17.75 7.03
C SER A 60 6.53 -16.62 7.90
N GLU A 61 6.81 -16.71 9.20
CA GLU A 61 6.54 -15.63 10.14
C GLU A 61 7.37 -14.37 9.83
N ASP A 62 8.54 -14.53 9.23
CA ASP A 62 9.38 -13.39 8.85
C ASP A 62 8.73 -12.56 7.74
N GLN A 63 8.05 -13.21 6.78
CA GLN A 63 7.24 -12.50 5.78
C GLN A 63 6.05 -11.77 6.42
N MET A 64 5.42 -12.35 7.44
CA MET A 64 4.35 -11.66 8.19
C MET A 64 4.90 -10.42 8.92
N LYS A 65 6.10 -10.50 9.51
CA LYS A 65 6.76 -9.32 10.11
C LYS A 65 7.05 -8.25 9.06
N VAL A 66 7.42 -8.62 7.84
CA VAL A 66 7.59 -7.67 6.72
C VAL A 66 6.26 -7.00 6.38
N GLY A 67 5.18 -7.77 6.19
CA GLY A 67 3.85 -7.22 5.93
C GLY A 67 3.36 -6.25 7.01
N ARG A 68 3.63 -6.57 8.30
CA ARG A 68 3.32 -5.66 9.42
C ARG A 68 4.11 -4.35 9.36
N LYS A 69 5.40 -4.41 8.98
CA LYS A 69 6.23 -3.22 8.79
C LYS A 69 5.73 -2.36 7.63
N LEU A 70 5.34 -2.99 6.52
CA LEU A 70 4.77 -2.32 5.37
C LEU A 70 3.48 -1.56 5.75
N ALA A 71 2.53 -2.23 6.41
CA ALA A 71 1.30 -1.60 6.91
C ALA A 71 1.61 -0.42 7.85
N THR A 72 2.53 -0.61 8.80
CA THR A 72 2.94 0.47 9.73
C THR A 72 3.56 1.66 8.99
N LYS A 73 4.41 1.42 7.98
CA LYS A 73 5.02 2.47 7.16
C LYS A 73 3.96 3.21 6.35
N LEU A 74 2.94 2.53 5.81
CA LEU A 74 1.82 3.15 5.10
C LEU A 74 1.03 4.12 6.00
N LEU A 75 0.75 3.72 7.25
CA LEU A 75 0.12 4.59 8.24
C LEU A 75 0.97 5.83 8.55
N ASN A 76 2.27 5.65 8.75
CA ASN A 76 3.19 6.76 9.05
C ASN A 76 3.35 7.72 7.87
N LEU A 77 3.46 7.19 6.65
CA LEU A 77 3.47 7.99 5.43
C LEU A 77 2.18 8.81 5.31
N SER A 78 1.03 8.18 5.51
CA SER A 78 -0.28 8.84 5.40
C SER A 78 -0.38 10.01 6.40
N LYS A 79 0.06 9.82 7.65
CA LYS A 79 0.13 10.91 8.65
C LYS A 79 1.04 12.06 8.19
N PHE A 80 2.20 11.73 7.63
CA PHE A 80 3.13 12.73 7.13
C PHE A 80 2.53 13.55 5.99
N VAL A 81 2.00 12.90 4.95
CA VAL A 81 1.44 13.57 3.77
C VAL A 81 0.23 14.42 4.13
N LEU A 82 -0.66 13.92 4.98
CA LEU A 82 -1.85 14.66 5.42
C LEU A 82 -1.50 15.83 6.36
N GLY A 83 -0.41 15.70 7.13
CA GLY A 83 0.14 16.79 7.95
C GLY A 83 1.01 17.78 7.18
N ALA A 84 1.45 17.46 5.96
CA ALA A 84 2.28 18.33 5.14
C ALA A 84 1.43 19.48 4.56
N GLY A 85 1.27 20.56 5.34
CA GLY A 85 0.48 21.73 4.98
C GLY A 85 -0.29 22.34 6.15
N SER A 86 -0.44 21.61 7.26
CA SER A 86 -0.81 22.23 8.52
C SER A 86 0.43 22.86 9.13
N ASN A 87 0.48 24.19 9.24
CA ASN A 87 1.48 24.93 10.01
C ASN A 87 1.28 24.70 11.54
N GLU A 88 1.11 23.45 11.97
CA GLU A 88 1.26 23.09 13.38
C GLU A 88 2.67 22.55 13.59
N THR A 89 3.45 23.36 14.31
CA THR A 89 4.81 23.12 14.78
C THR A 89 5.05 21.65 15.13
N VAL A 90 6.07 21.06 14.49
CA VAL A 90 6.57 19.71 14.78
C VAL A 90 6.89 19.59 16.27
N GLY A 91 6.00 18.92 17.00
CA GLY A 91 6.13 18.70 18.43
C GLY A 91 4.92 17.92 18.93
N THR A 92 5.10 16.62 19.12
CA THR A 92 4.16 15.62 19.63
C THR A 92 3.13 15.10 18.62
N ALA A 93 3.12 13.76 18.50
CA ALA A 93 2.14 12.99 17.77
C ALA A 93 0.74 13.26 18.36
N SER A 94 -0.04 14.07 17.66
CA SER A 94 -1.48 14.14 17.89
C SER A 94 -2.20 13.95 16.57
N ALA A 95 -3.19 13.06 16.59
CA ALA A 95 -4.10 12.82 15.48
C ALA A 95 -4.96 14.08 15.27
N GLY A 96 -4.47 15.00 14.43
CA GLY A 96 -5.22 16.14 13.96
C GLY A 96 -5.88 15.81 12.63
N THR A 97 -7.20 15.61 12.65
CA THR A 97 -8.07 15.56 11.46
C THR A 97 -8.13 16.96 10.84
N GLY A 98 -7.10 17.32 10.09
CA GLY A 98 -7.06 18.51 9.24
C GLY A 98 -7.04 18.06 7.80
N ALA A 99 -8.20 18.02 7.15
CA ALA A 99 -8.32 17.69 5.74
C ALA A 99 -7.58 18.74 4.91
N ALA A 100 -6.32 18.46 4.57
CA ALA A 100 -5.68 19.07 3.42
C ALA A 100 -6.29 18.44 2.17
N SER A 101 -7.55 18.79 1.89
CA SER A 101 -8.12 18.59 0.56
C SER A 101 -7.28 19.44 -0.40
N GLY A 102 -6.27 18.81 -0.99
CA GLY A 102 -5.54 19.37 -2.11
C GLY A 102 -6.57 19.91 -3.10
N ALA A 103 -6.52 21.22 -3.35
CA ALA A 103 -7.51 21.93 -4.14
C ALA A 103 -7.80 21.14 -5.41
N ALA A 104 -9.03 20.65 -5.57
CA ALA A 104 -9.45 19.90 -6.73
C ALA A 104 -9.09 20.69 -8.00
N GLY A 105 -8.17 20.16 -8.81
CA GLY A 105 -7.65 20.81 -10.02
C GLY A 105 -6.25 21.44 -9.91
N ALA A 106 -5.60 21.44 -8.75
CA ALA A 106 -4.20 21.84 -8.64
C ALA A 106 -3.29 20.80 -9.32
N GLN A 107 -2.34 21.27 -10.14
CA GLN A 107 -1.49 20.41 -10.96
C GLN A 107 -0.02 20.44 -10.50
N PRO A 108 0.71 19.33 -10.62
CA PRO A 108 2.13 19.28 -10.37
C PRO A 108 2.87 20.14 -11.41
N LYS A 109 3.68 21.09 -10.97
CA LYS A 109 4.43 21.99 -11.85
C LYS A 109 5.92 21.67 -11.92
N ASP A 110 6.45 21.10 -10.85
CA ASP A 110 7.86 20.79 -10.74
C ASP A 110 8.19 19.48 -11.46
N LEU A 111 9.30 19.47 -12.21
CA LEU A 111 9.72 18.31 -13.00
C LEU A 111 10.05 17.09 -12.14
N VAL A 112 10.54 17.28 -10.93
CA VAL A 112 10.85 16.17 -10.00
C VAL A 112 9.56 15.48 -9.56
N ASP A 113 8.53 16.27 -9.29
CA ASP A 113 7.22 15.78 -8.88
C ASP A 113 6.52 15.04 -10.03
N GLN A 114 6.59 15.59 -11.25
CA GLN A 114 6.07 14.96 -12.46
C GLN A 114 6.80 13.65 -12.79
N ALA A 115 8.13 13.61 -12.65
CA ALA A 115 8.90 12.39 -12.86
C ALA A 115 8.54 11.28 -11.87
N MET A 116 8.24 11.62 -10.61
CA MET A 116 7.73 10.65 -9.63
C MET A 116 6.37 10.08 -10.05
N LEU A 117 5.45 10.93 -10.53
CA LEU A 117 4.14 10.51 -11.01
C LEU A 117 4.21 9.67 -12.30
N LEU A 118 5.15 9.96 -13.20
CA LEU A 118 5.43 9.12 -14.38
C LEU A 118 5.84 7.71 -13.96
N ARG A 119 6.76 7.60 -12.99
CA ARG A 119 7.17 6.31 -12.45
C ARG A 119 6.01 5.58 -11.77
N LEU A 120 5.12 6.31 -11.09
CA LEU A 120 3.94 5.72 -10.47
C LEU A 120 2.93 5.21 -11.52
N ALA A 121 2.77 5.92 -12.63
CA ALA A 121 1.90 5.48 -13.73
C ALA A 121 2.37 4.15 -14.33
N GLU A 122 3.67 3.97 -14.54
CA GLU A 122 4.23 2.68 -14.98
C GLU A 122 3.88 1.55 -14.00
N VAL A 123 3.95 1.81 -12.69
CA VAL A 123 3.60 0.84 -11.64
C VAL A 123 2.11 0.52 -11.65
N VAL A 124 1.24 1.50 -11.90
CA VAL A 124 -0.20 1.29 -12.06
C VAL A 124 -0.49 0.36 -13.23
N ASP A 125 0.10 0.60 -14.40
CA ASP A 125 -0.09 -0.25 -15.58
C ASP A 125 0.44 -1.67 -15.35
N GLU A 126 1.66 -1.80 -14.84
CA GLU A 126 2.27 -3.11 -14.55
C GLU A 126 1.48 -3.90 -13.52
N SER A 127 0.98 -3.25 -12.46
CA SER A 127 0.19 -3.91 -11.43
C SER A 127 -1.19 -4.31 -11.94
N THR A 128 -1.79 -3.49 -12.80
CA THR A 128 -3.07 -3.79 -13.46
C THR A 128 -2.94 -5.03 -14.34
N ILE A 129 -1.93 -5.06 -15.22
CA ILE A 129 -1.65 -6.21 -16.09
C ILE A 129 -1.41 -7.48 -15.26
N ALA A 130 -0.62 -7.37 -14.18
CA ALA A 130 -0.34 -8.51 -13.31
C ALA A 130 -1.62 -9.07 -12.65
N LEU A 131 -2.50 -8.20 -12.15
CA LEU A 131 -3.77 -8.62 -11.55
C LEU A 131 -4.74 -9.23 -12.56
N GLU A 132 -4.82 -8.69 -13.79
CA GLU A 132 -5.61 -9.28 -14.88
C GLU A 132 -5.14 -10.69 -15.25
N GLN A 133 -3.85 -10.97 -15.08
CA GLN A 133 -3.23 -12.28 -15.27
C GLN A 133 -3.28 -13.16 -14.01
N PHE A 134 -3.96 -12.72 -12.96
CA PHE A 134 -4.02 -13.38 -11.65
C PHE A 134 -2.66 -13.53 -10.93
N ASP A 135 -1.62 -12.77 -11.34
CA ASP A 135 -0.32 -12.72 -10.68
C ASP A 135 -0.29 -11.59 -9.63
N TYR A 136 -1.03 -11.81 -8.54
CA TYR A 136 -1.11 -10.88 -7.41
C TYR A 136 0.23 -10.68 -6.70
N ALA A 137 1.10 -11.70 -6.69
CA ALA A 137 2.44 -11.61 -6.10
C ALA A 137 3.30 -10.61 -6.88
N ARG A 138 3.20 -10.61 -8.22
CA ARG A 138 3.88 -9.62 -9.06
C ARG A 138 3.34 -8.21 -8.83
N ALA A 139 2.02 -8.03 -8.75
CA ALA A 139 1.43 -6.72 -8.47
C ALA A 139 1.91 -6.16 -7.12
N LEU A 140 1.96 -6.99 -6.08
CA LEU A 140 2.49 -6.64 -4.77
C LEU A 140 3.98 -6.26 -4.85
N GLU A 141 4.81 -7.07 -5.52
CA GLU A 141 6.24 -6.81 -5.71
C GLU A 141 6.51 -5.45 -6.37
N ARG A 142 5.77 -5.12 -7.44
CA ARG A 142 5.92 -3.84 -8.15
C ARG A 142 5.49 -2.66 -7.30
N THR A 143 4.32 -2.76 -6.66
CA THR A 143 3.79 -1.71 -5.80
C THR A 143 4.70 -1.47 -4.60
N GLU A 144 5.18 -2.53 -3.94
CA GLU A 144 6.06 -2.44 -2.78
C GLU A 144 7.44 -1.86 -3.14
N SER A 145 8.03 -2.29 -4.27
CA SER A 145 9.31 -1.76 -4.74
C SER A 145 9.23 -0.25 -4.99
N PHE A 146 8.15 0.21 -5.62
CA PHE A 146 7.89 1.64 -5.78
C PHE A 146 7.69 2.33 -4.44
N PHE A 147 6.89 1.75 -3.55
CA PHE A 147 6.56 2.33 -2.25
C PHE A 147 7.79 2.62 -1.39
N TRP A 148 8.74 1.69 -1.33
CA TRP A 148 9.98 1.89 -0.58
C TRP A 148 10.84 3.00 -1.19
N TRP A 149 11.06 2.99 -2.51
CA TRP A 149 11.75 4.08 -3.20
C TRP A 149 11.05 5.43 -2.99
N PHE A 150 9.71 5.45 -3.09
CA PHE A 150 8.92 6.65 -2.88
C PHE A 150 9.12 7.22 -1.46
N CYS A 151 9.09 6.35 -0.44
CA CYS A 151 9.27 6.78 0.94
C CYS A 151 10.70 7.20 1.27
N ASP A 152 11.70 6.50 0.78
CA ASP A 152 13.09 6.67 1.21
C ASP A 152 13.84 7.70 0.36
N ASP A 153 13.46 7.87 -0.92
CA ASP A 153 14.05 8.85 -1.83
C ASP A 153 13.16 10.07 -2.03
N TYR A 154 11.97 9.90 -2.62
CA TYR A 154 11.16 11.06 -3.04
C TYR A 154 10.60 11.84 -1.86
N VAL A 155 9.98 11.17 -0.88
CA VAL A 155 9.42 11.82 0.31
C VAL A 155 10.50 12.56 1.09
N GLU A 156 11.69 11.99 1.26
CA GLU A 156 12.81 12.66 1.93
C GLU A 156 13.35 13.84 1.11
N LEU A 157 13.37 13.75 -0.23
CA LEU A 157 13.76 14.83 -1.12
C LEU A 157 12.80 16.04 -1.03
N VAL A 158 11.49 15.81 -1.00
CA VAL A 158 10.49 16.89 -0.99
C VAL A 158 10.07 17.34 0.40
N LYS A 159 10.56 16.70 1.46
CA LYS A 159 10.18 16.95 2.86
C LYS A 159 10.26 18.43 3.24
N THR A 160 11.39 19.07 2.95
CA THR A 160 11.61 20.50 3.25
C THR A 160 10.74 21.40 2.38
N ARG A 161 10.60 21.07 1.10
CA ARG A 161 9.73 21.79 0.15
C ARG A 161 8.27 21.72 0.57
N ALA A 162 7.80 20.57 1.05
CA ALA A 162 6.40 20.35 1.43
C ALA A 162 5.96 21.21 2.64
N TYR A 163 6.88 21.70 3.47
CA TYR A 163 6.58 22.64 4.57
C TYR A 163 6.67 24.12 4.18
N GLY A 164 7.15 24.45 2.97
CA GLY A 164 7.23 25.84 2.51
C GLY A 164 5.86 26.45 2.17
N GLU A 165 5.82 27.76 1.96
CA GLU A 165 4.60 28.48 1.54
C GLU A 165 4.61 28.90 0.07
N ASN A 166 5.65 28.52 -0.68
CA ASN A 166 5.84 28.90 -2.08
C ASN A 166 5.09 27.97 -3.06
N GLN A 167 4.98 28.37 -4.34
CA GLN A 167 4.36 27.54 -5.39
C GLN A 167 5.01 26.15 -5.53
N ASP A 168 6.32 26.04 -5.33
CA ASP A 168 7.05 24.76 -5.35
C ASP A 168 6.57 23.82 -4.24
N SER A 169 6.22 24.37 -3.08
CA SER A 169 5.62 23.64 -1.95
C SER A 169 4.24 23.09 -2.29
N SER A 170 3.45 23.87 -3.04
CA SER A 170 2.13 23.43 -3.53
C SER A 170 2.26 22.28 -4.52
N SER A 171 3.25 22.31 -5.41
CA SER A 171 3.51 21.22 -6.37
C SER A 171 3.81 19.90 -5.63
N ALA A 172 4.71 19.96 -4.65
CA ALA A 172 5.07 18.80 -3.83
C ALA A 172 3.85 18.23 -3.08
N ARG A 173 3.05 19.09 -2.42
CA ARG A 173 1.85 18.66 -1.68
C ARG A 173 0.81 18.00 -2.57
N VAL A 174 0.54 18.57 -3.74
CA VAL A 174 -0.41 18.00 -4.71
C VAL A 174 0.05 16.61 -5.15
N SER A 175 1.33 16.49 -5.47
CA SER A 175 1.92 15.25 -5.96
C SER A 175 1.96 14.17 -4.88
N LEU A 176 2.30 14.53 -3.64
CA LEU A 176 2.26 13.63 -2.49
C LEU A 176 0.83 13.11 -2.22
N ASN A 177 -0.18 13.99 -2.24
CA ASN A 177 -1.57 13.58 -2.02
C ASN A 177 -2.09 12.68 -3.15
N ARG A 178 -1.75 13.00 -4.40
CA ARG A 178 -2.10 12.17 -5.57
C ARG A 178 -1.45 10.79 -5.46
N ALA A 179 -0.14 10.74 -5.23
CA ALA A 179 0.59 9.49 -5.06
C ALA A 179 0.05 8.66 -3.89
N LEU A 180 -0.29 9.30 -2.77
CA LEU A 180 -0.87 8.63 -1.61
C LEU A 180 -2.19 7.92 -1.95
N SER A 181 -3.13 8.59 -2.62
CA SER A 181 -4.41 7.98 -3.04
C SER A 181 -4.20 6.75 -3.94
N ILE A 182 -3.29 6.86 -4.90
CA ILE A 182 -3.03 5.78 -5.86
C ILE A 182 -2.37 4.60 -5.15
N VAL A 183 -1.32 4.84 -4.36
CA VAL A 183 -0.61 3.79 -3.61
C VAL A 183 -1.53 3.08 -2.62
N GLN A 184 -2.39 3.81 -1.90
CA GLN A 184 -3.36 3.20 -0.98
C GLN A 184 -4.30 2.26 -1.74
N ARG A 185 -4.79 2.63 -2.93
CA ARG A 185 -5.66 1.77 -3.75
C ARG A 185 -4.91 0.57 -4.35
N LEU A 186 -3.65 0.74 -4.76
CA LEU A 186 -2.81 -0.38 -5.22
C LEU A 186 -2.59 -1.43 -4.11
N PHE A 187 -2.43 -0.99 -2.86
CA PHE A 187 -2.27 -1.90 -1.73
C PHE A 187 -3.58 -2.48 -1.19
N ALA A 188 -4.74 -1.89 -1.48
CA ALA A 188 -6.03 -2.29 -0.88
C ALA A 188 -6.35 -3.80 -1.02
N PRO A 189 -6.04 -4.48 -2.14
CA PRO A 189 -6.25 -5.93 -2.24
C PRO A 189 -5.42 -6.76 -1.24
N MET A 190 -4.26 -6.26 -0.80
CA MET A 190 -3.29 -6.99 0.03
C MET A 190 -3.30 -6.55 1.50
N LEU A 191 -3.55 -5.27 1.77
CA LEU A 191 -3.56 -4.65 3.10
C LEU A 191 -4.92 -4.00 3.43
N PRO A 192 -6.03 -4.73 3.36
CA PRO A 192 -7.37 -4.15 3.35
C PRO A 192 -7.72 -3.33 4.60
N PHE A 193 -7.20 -3.69 5.77
CA PHE A 193 -7.54 -2.97 7.01
C PHE A 193 -6.70 -1.70 7.16
N ALA A 194 -5.40 -1.78 6.94
CA ALA A 194 -4.50 -0.63 6.99
C ALA A 194 -4.89 0.43 5.95
N THR A 195 -5.22 0.01 4.72
CA THR A 195 -5.63 0.95 3.67
C THR A 195 -6.98 1.59 3.95
N GLU A 196 -7.95 0.83 4.49
CA GLU A 196 -9.26 1.38 4.88
C GLU A 196 -9.12 2.41 6.02
N GLU A 197 -8.32 2.09 7.03
CA GLU A 197 -8.05 2.99 8.14
C GLU A 197 -7.46 4.32 7.65
N VAL A 198 -6.38 4.29 6.87
CA VAL A 198 -5.72 5.52 6.40
C VAL A 198 -6.59 6.28 5.39
N TRP A 199 -7.43 5.61 4.61
CA TRP A 199 -8.36 6.24 3.67
C TRP A 199 -9.41 7.05 4.44
N SER A 200 -9.94 6.49 5.52
CA SER A 200 -10.96 7.13 6.37
C SER A 200 -10.52 8.47 6.98
N TRP A 201 -9.21 8.72 7.09
CA TRP A 201 -8.68 9.95 7.67
C TRP A 201 -8.90 11.19 6.79
N TRP A 202 -9.09 11.01 5.48
CA TRP A 202 -9.08 12.13 4.53
C TRP A 202 -10.03 11.99 3.33
N GLN A 203 -10.58 10.79 3.09
CA GLN A 203 -11.55 10.53 2.04
C GLN A 203 -12.87 10.06 2.63
N SER A 204 -13.95 10.29 1.89
CA SER A 204 -15.27 9.74 2.24
C SER A 204 -15.48 8.37 1.59
N GLY A 205 -16.30 7.54 2.23
CA GLY A 205 -16.55 6.17 1.77
C GLY A 205 -15.40 5.21 2.07
N SER A 206 -15.54 3.97 1.59
CA SER A 206 -14.54 2.92 1.74
C SER A 206 -13.61 2.87 0.54
N ILE A 207 -12.31 2.60 0.79
CA ILE A 207 -11.34 2.41 -0.29
C ILE A 207 -11.69 1.20 -1.17
N HIS A 208 -12.38 0.21 -0.60
CA HIS A 208 -12.81 -1.00 -1.30
C HIS A 208 -13.96 -0.75 -2.28
N CYS A 209 -14.60 0.43 -2.21
CA CYS A 209 -15.58 0.89 -3.18
C CYS A 209 -14.99 1.94 -4.15
N ALA A 210 -13.74 2.35 -3.96
CA ALA A 210 -13.08 3.30 -4.85
C ALA A 210 -12.68 2.63 -6.17
N THR A 211 -12.68 3.41 -7.25
CA THR A 211 -12.24 2.91 -8.57
C THR A 211 -10.74 2.61 -8.55
N TRP A 212 -10.37 1.49 -9.18
CA TRP A 212 -8.96 1.13 -9.40
C TRP A 212 -8.22 2.28 -10.12
N PRO A 213 -7.00 2.65 -9.69
CA PRO A 213 -6.26 3.75 -10.28
C PRO A 213 -5.93 3.49 -11.74
N THR A 214 -5.82 4.57 -12.51
CA THR A 214 -5.43 4.51 -13.93
C THR A 214 -4.24 5.41 -14.20
N THR A 215 -3.49 5.10 -15.26
CA THR A 215 -2.40 5.97 -15.73
C THR A 215 -2.90 7.35 -16.13
N ALA A 216 -4.09 7.45 -16.73
CA ALA A 216 -4.70 8.73 -17.08
C ALA A 216 -4.97 9.60 -15.85
N GLU A 217 -5.48 9.02 -14.77
CA GLU A 217 -5.67 9.73 -13.48
C GLU A 217 -4.33 10.17 -12.88
N THR A 218 -3.30 9.32 -12.98
CA THR A 218 -1.98 9.59 -12.40
C THR A 218 -1.31 10.79 -13.07
N LEU A 219 -1.40 10.86 -14.40
CA LEU A 219 -0.76 11.86 -15.25
C LEU A 219 -1.64 13.06 -15.58
N GLU A 220 -2.82 13.18 -14.96
CA GLU A 220 -3.74 14.27 -15.24
C GLU A 220 -3.04 15.63 -15.06
N GLY A 221 -3.12 16.48 -16.08
CA GLY A 221 -2.68 17.89 -16.03
C GLY A 221 -1.20 18.15 -16.32
N PHE A 222 -0.43 17.18 -16.81
CA PHE A 222 0.90 17.42 -17.39
C PHE A 222 1.24 16.37 -18.46
N ASP A 223 1.94 16.80 -19.52
CA ASP A 223 2.30 15.92 -20.63
C ASP A 223 3.59 15.14 -20.32
N ALA A 224 3.55 13.82 -20.52
CA ALA A 224 4.66 12.90 -20.35
C ALA A 224 5.74 12.96 -21.47
N SER A 225 5.77 14.05 -22.24
CA SER A 225 6.54 14.15 -23.50
C SER A 225 8.04 14.33 -23.29
#